data_AF-A0A1I5AB96-F1
#
_entry.id   AF-A0A1I5AB96-F1
#
_cell.length_a   1.000
_cell.length_b   1.000
_cell.length_c   1.000
_cell.angle_alpha   90.00
_cell.angle_beta   90.00
_cell.angle_gamma   90.00
#
_symmetry.space_group_name_H-M   'P 1'
#
loop_
_entity.id
_entity.type
_entity.pdbx_description
1 polymer ?
#
loop_
_entity_poly.entity_id
_entity_poly.type
_entity_poly.pdbx_seq_one_letter_code
_entity_poly.pdbx_strand_id
1 'polypeptide(L)'
;MDTLTIGAKGISVSLDLAVGHIAAMEIEAGGRTLKPLHRAPWVGSPRETLPQNLPEGTVRLSGDFLCAPFSTSDVEAAPLHGWPANSEWDVVENSAIAGVRRAVLRLRRKVMGATVDKVLTLRDNHPFLYQEHIFSGGSGAISVAHHPMTAMQDGGRLAFSPKRVAVTSASPLEPDPARGRFRLAYPARATDLTQFPLAAGGTADLTDYRMEDKREDFITLVEADHGGPGWTAIARRAEQDLVLVLKNPAELPITMLWFSNGGRDYAPWSGRHLGVLGIEDGCAAVGHAASLGDNWLKHEGIATAFALAQGRSFSFRHVIGAVPFTQAEPPSGLETVPDRLRILASNGATREVPFDGEFLRIGRSVPA
;
A
#
# COMPACT_ATOMS: atom_id res chain seq x y z
N MET A 1 -22.04 -1.14 -9.78
CA MET A 1 -20.90 -1.85 -9.15
C MET A 1 -21.39 -2.37 -7.83
N ASP A 2 -21.13 -3.63 -7.51
CA ASP A 2 -21.47 -4.17 -6.20
C ASP A 2 -20.42 -3.69 -5.19
N THR A 3 -20.84 -2.92 -4.19
CA THR A 3 -19.95 -2.22 -3.26
C THR A 3 -20.47 -2.33 -1.85
N LEU A 4 -19.60 -2.69 -0.91
CA LEU A 4 -19.88 -2.57 0.52
C LEU A 4 -19.37 -1.22 1.01
N THR A 5 -20.25 -0.39 1.57
CA THR A 5 -19.84 0.82 2.30
C THR A 5 -20.04 0.65 3.79
N ILE A 6 -18.99 0.90 4.56
CA ILE A 6 -19.02 0.94 6.02
C ILE A 6 -18.63 2.34 6.51
N GLY A 7 -19.21 2.77 7.62
CA GLY A 7 -18.94 4.08 8.20
C GLY A 7 -18.94 4.04 9.72
N ALA A 8 -18.14 4.96 10.28
CA ALA A 8 -18.13 5.37 11.67
C ALA A 8 -18.15 6.91 11.70
N LYS A 9 -18.34 7.54 12.86
CA LYS A 9 -18.38 8.99 12.96
C LYS A 9 -17.09 9.62 12.39
N GLY A 10 -17.24 10.46 11.37
CA GLY A 10 -16.14 11.18 10.72
C GLY A 10 -15.32 10.37 9.70
N ILE A 11 -15.71 9.14 9.36
CA ILE A 11 -15.02 8.32 8.37
C ILE A 11 -15.95 7.34 7.65
N SER A 12 -15.81 7.22 6.33
CA SER A 12 -16.48 6.18 5.53
C SER A 12 -15.51 5.52 4.56
N VAL A 13 -15.73 4.23 4.33
CA VAL A 13 -14.93 3.41 3.42
C VAL A 13 -15.85 2.56 2.55
N SER A 14 -15.62 2.60 1.24
CA SER A 14 -16.30 1.75 0.26
C SER A 14 -15.32 0.74 -0.31
N LEU A 15 -15.69 -0.55 -0.26
CA LEU A 15 -14.97 -1.64 -0.88
C LEU A 15 -15.72 -2.13 -2.12
N ASP A 16 -15.01 -2.31 -3.23
CA ASP A 16 -15.52 -2.94 -4.44
C ASP A 16 -15.51 -4.46 -4.28
N LEU A 17 -16.70 -5.06 -4.18
CA LEU A 17 -16.83 -6.48 -3.89
C LEU A 17 -16.37 -7.35 -5.06
N ALA A 18 -16.22 -6.82 -6.28
CA ALA A 18 -15.77 -7.59 -7.43
C ALA A 18 -14.26 -7.85 -7.45
N VAL A 19 -13.48 -7.06 -6.72
CA VAL A 19 -12.00 -7.11 -6.72
C VAL A 19 -11.37 -6.93 -5.35
N GLY A 20 -12.14 -6.62 -4.31
CA GLY A 20 -11.63 -6.42 -2.95
C GLY A 20 -10.91 -5.10 -2.71
N HIS A 21 -10.97 -4.18 -3.67
CA HIS A 21 -10.31 -2.88 -3.60
C HIS A 21 -11.05 -1.95 -2.65
N ILE A 22 -10.32 -1.17 -1.85
CA ILE A 22 -10.86 0.02 -1.19
C ILE A 22 -11.07 1.07 -2.29
N ALA A 23 -12.28 1.16 -2.82
CA ALA A 23 -12.62 2.02 -3.94
C ALA A 23 -12.77 3.50 -3.56
N ALA A 24 -13.14 3.77 -2.31
CA ALA A 24 -13.20 5.11 -1.75
C ALA A 24 -12.94 5.10 -0.24
N MET A 25 -12.30 6.15 0.25
CA MET A 25 -12.15 6.47 1.66
C MET A 25 -12.38 7.97 1.82
N GLU A 26 -13.28 8.34 2.72
CA GLU A 26 -13.63 9.73 3.01
C GLU A 26 -13.51 9.98 4.51
N ILE A 27 -12.81 11.06 4.90
CA ILE A 27 -12.56 11.43 6.29
C ILE A 27 -13.03 12.87 6.50
N GLU A 28 -13.90 13.10 7.48
CA GLU A 28 -14.34 14.44 7.85
C GLU A 28 -13.37 15.04 8.88
N ALA A 29 -12.72 16.15 8.52
CA ALA A 29 -11.80 16.82 9.43
C ALA A 29 -11.74 18.32 9.13
N GLY A 30 -11.90 19.16 10.16
CA GLY A 30 -11.79 20.61 10.03
C GLY A 30 -12.80 21.25 9.05
N GLY A 31 -14.02 20.70 8.98
CA GLY A 31 -15.08 21.21 8.10
C GLY A 31 -14.93 20.83 6.61
N ARG A 32 -13.97 19.96 6.27
CA ARG A 32 -13.77 19.43 4.91
C ARG A 32 -13.72 17.90 4.90
N THR A 33 -13.94 17.34 3.72
CA THR A 33 -13.79 15.90 3.45
C THR A 33 -12.45 15.65 2.78
N LEU A 34 -11.61 14.80 3.40
CA LEU A 34 -10.36 14.33 2.83
C LEU A 34 -10.60 13.05 2.03
N LYS A 35 -9.92 12.93 0.88
CA LYS A 35 -9.96 11.76 0.00
C LYS A 35 -8.52 11.32 -0.27
N PRO A 36 -7.94 10.47 0.61
CA PRO A 36 -6.52 10.16 0.54
C PRO A 36 -6.15 9.17 -0.55
N LEU A 37 -7.13 8.45 -1.10
CA LEU A 37 -6.92 7.33 -2.01
C LEU A 37 -7.17 7.71 -3.48
N HIS A 38 -6.33 7.19 -4.37
CA HIS A 38 -6.41 7.39 -5.81
C HIS A 38 -7.49 6.51 -6.45
N ARG A 39 -8.02 6.93 -7.60
CA ARG A 39 -8.85 6.10 -8.48
C ARG A 39 -8.43 6.35 -9.93
N ALA A 40 -8.11 5.29 -10.66
CA ALA A 40 -7.56 5.43 -12.00
C ALA A 40 -8.58 6.05 -12.97
N PRO A 41 -8.14 6.88 -13.93
CA PRO A 41 -9.02 7.68 -14.78
C PRO A 41 -9.82 6.85 -15.81
N TRP A 42 -9.48 5.57 -15.99
CA TRP A 42 -10.26 4.66 -16.84
C TRP A 42 -11.32 3.88 -16.08
N VAL A 43 -11.35 3.92 -14.74
CA VAL A 43 -12.33 3.15 -13.96
C VAL A 43 -13.73 3.67 -14.27
N GLY A 44 -14.59 2.78 -14.77
CA GLY A 44 -15.95 3.10 -15.24
C GLY A 44 -16.06 3.34 -16.75
N SER A 45 -14.95 3.28 -17.50
CA SER A 45 -14.99 3.26 -18.96
C SER A 45 -15.63 1.95 -19.45
N PRO A 46 -16.30 1.96 -20.63
CA PRO A 46 -16.82 0.73 -21.22
C PRO A 46 -15.72 -0.31 -21.42
N ARG A 47 -15.97 -1.58 -21.07
CA ARG A 47 -14.94 -2.63 -21.01
C ARG A 47 -14.28 -2.88 -22.37
N GLU A 48 -15.04 -2.72 -23.44
CA GLU A 48 -14.63 -2.84 -24.85
C GLU A 48 -13.64 -1.76 -25.29
N THR A 49 -13.54 -0.64 -24.56
CA THR A 49 -12.54 0.41 -24.82
C THR A 49 -11.20 0.14 -24.15
N LEU A 50 -11.13 -0.87 -23.28
CA LEU A 50 -9.92 -1.25 -22.55
C LEU A 50 -9.29 -2.51 -23.18
N PRO A 51 -7.95 -2.67 -23.13
CA PRO A 51 -7.29 -3.88 -23.61
C PRO A 51 -7.93 -5.15 -23.03
N GLN A 52 -8.15 -6.15 -23.88
CA GLN A 52 -8.92 -7.35 -23.50
C GLN A 52 -8.21 -8.18 -22.42
N ASN A 53 -6.89 -8.18 -22.38
CA ASN A 53 -6.06 -8.97 -21.48
C ASN A 53 -5.73 -8.30 -20.14
N LEU A 54 -6.35 -7.15 -19.81
CA LEU A 54 -6.15 -6.55 -18.49
C LEU A 54 -6.72 -7.43 -17.38
N PRO A 55 -5.98 -7.63 -16.27
CA PRO A 55 -6.53 -8.14 -15.03
C PRO A 55 -7.73 -7.30 -14.56
N GLU A 56 -8.74 -7.93 -13.98
CA GLU A 56 -9.94 -7.23 -13.50
C GLU A 56 -9.58 -6.15 -12.45
N GLY A 57 -8.60 -6.42 -11.59
CA GLY A 57 -8.06 -5.42 -10.66
C GLY A 57 -7.50 -4.19 -11.37
N THR A 58 -6.83 -4.35 -12.51
CA THR A 58 -6.34 -3.22 -13.31
C THR A 58 -7.47 -2.44 -13.97
N VAL A 59 -8.51 -3.13 -14.46
CA VAL A 59 -9.72 -2.49 -15.00
C VAL A 59 -10.38 -1.59 -13.94
N ARG A 60 -10.29 -1.99 -12.67
CA ARG A 60 -10.92 -1.34 -11.51
C ARG A 60 -9.90 -0.73 -10.54
N LEU A 61 -8.75 -0.29 -11.05
CA LEU A 61 -7.62 0.15 -10.23
C LEU A 61 -8.00 1.34 -9.34
N SER A 62 -8.05 1.12 -8.03
CA SER A 62 -8.48 2.13 -7.06
C SER A 62 -8.01 1.84 -5.64
N GLY A 63 -7.68 2.91 -4.92
CA GLY A 63 -7.32 2.99 -3.52
C GLY A 63 -6.31 1.97 -3.06
N ASP A 64 -6.72 1.03 -2.21
CA ASP A 64 -5.86 -0.02 -1.66
C ASP A 64 -6.41 -1.40 -2.00
N PHE A 65 -5.53 -2.37 -2.21
CA PHE A 65 -5.88 -3.76 -2.42
C PHE A 65 -4.81 -4.69 -1.87
N LEU A 66 -5.21 -5.94 -1.61
CA LEU A 66 -4.26 -6.96 -1.17
C LEU A 66 -3.65 -7.63 -2.40
N CYS A 67 -2.33 -7.64 -2.49
CA CYS A 67 -1.60 -8.51 -3.39
C CYS A 67 -1.32 -9.84 -2.67
N ALA A 68 -1.80 -10.97 -3.20
CA ALA A 68 -1.31 -12.29 -2.78
C ALA A 68 -1.46 -13.32 -3.94
N PRO A 69 -0.36 -13.69 -4.60
CA PRO A 69 1.01 -13.24 -4.32
C PRO A 69 1.24 -11.76 -4.64
N PHE A 70 2.32 -11.20 -4.09
CA PHE A 70 2.84 -9.92 -4.56
C PHE A 70 3.43 -10.04 -5.98
N SER A 71 3.12 -9.08 -6.85
CA SER A 71 3.57 -9.01 -8.26
C SER A 71 3.08 -10.22 -9.10
N THR A 72 3.92 -10.75 -9.99
CA THR A 72 3.60 -11.87 -10.89
C THR A 72 3.28 -13.15 -10.10
N SER A 73 2.23 -13.87 -10.54
CA SER A 73 1.82 -15.16 -9.96
C SER A 73 2.31 -16.33 -10.83
N ASP A 74 3.55 -16.76 -10.60
CA ASP A 74 4.27 -17.78 -11.39
C ASP A 74 4.50 -19.11 -10.65
N VAL A 75 3.84 -19.31 -9.50
CA VAL A 75 3.80 -20.59 -8.75
C VAL A 75 2.40 -21.23 -8.82
N GLU A 76 1.36 -20.45 -8.56
CA GLU A 76 -0.04 -20.78 -8.84
C GLU A 76 -0.57 -19.79 -9.87
N ALA A 77 -1.17 -20.26 -10.96
CA ALA A 77 -1.65 -19.38 -12.01
C ALA A 77 -2.79 -18.47 -11.49
N ALA A 78 -2.54 -17.16 -11.52
CA ALA A 78 -3.50 -16.12 -11.19
C ALA A 78 -3.13 -14.83 -11.95
N PRO A 79 -4.04 -13.85 -12.06
CA PRO A 79 -3.69 -12.54 -12.62
C PRO A 79 -2.60 -11.82 -11.79
N LEU A 80 -2.05 -10.74 -12.33
CA LEU A 80 -1.09 -9.89 -11.62
C LEU A 80 -1.65 -9.47 -10.25
N HIS A 81 -0.85 -9.60 -9.19
CA HIS A 81 -1.24 -9.41 -7.78
C HIS A 81 -2.22 -10.46 -7.20
N GLY A 82 -2.47 -11.53 -7.93
CA GLY A 82 -3.20 -12.69 -7.46
C GLY A 82 -4.72 -12.50 -7.36
N TRP A 83 -5.40 -13.56 -6.90
CA TRP A 83 -6.85 -13.55 -6.78
C TRP A 83 -7.44 -12.51 -5.83
N PRO A 84 -6.80 -12.12 -4.69
CA PRO A 84 -7.38 -11.13 -3.78
C PRO A 84 -7.66 -9.76 -4.40
N ALA A 85 -6.88 -9.36 -5.42
CA ALA A 85 -7.05 -8.10 -6.16
C ALA A 85 -7.87 -8.25 -7.45
N ASN A 86 -8.32 -9.46 -7.79
CA ASN A 86 -8.88 -9.76 -9.11
C ASN A 86 -10.13 -10.65 -9.05
N SER A 87 -10.71 -10.85 -7.88
CA SER A 87 -11.88 -11.72 -7.71
C SER A 87 -12.86 -11.17 -6.69
N GLU A 88 -14.05 -11.74 -6.73
CA GLU A 88 -15.15 -11.37 -5.86
C GLU A 88 -14.93 -11.76 -4.39
N TRP A 89 -15.49 -10.95 -3.51
CA TRP A 89 -15.50 -11.11 -2.07
C TRP A 89 -16.94 -11.18 -1.54
N ASP A 90 -17.21 -12.14 -0.67
CA ASP A 90 -18.49 -12.26 0.02
C ASP A 90 -18.45 -11.55 1.37
N VAL A 91 -19.50 -10.82 1.71
CA VAL A 91 -19.65 -10.23 3.04
C VAL A 91 -20.08 -11.33 4.01
N VAL A 92 -19.19 -11.71 4.93
CA VAL A 92 -19.46 -12.71 5.98
C VAL A 92 -20.10 -12.06 7.20
N GLU A 93 -19.64 -10.87 7.56
CA GLU A 93 -20.11 -10.13 8.72
C GLU A 93 -20.06 -8.63 8.42
N ASN A 94 -21.07 -7.89 8.91
CA ASN A 94 -21.04 -6.43 9.00
C ASN A 94 -21.76 -6.04 10.29
N SER A 95 -20.99 -5.65 11.30
CA SER A 95 -21.47 -5.39 12.66
C SER A 95 -21.02 -4.03 13.16
N ALA A 96 -21.77 -3.49 14.12
CA ALA A 96 -21.44 -2.26 14.82
C ALA A 96 -21.62 -2.46 16.33
N ILE A 97 -20.58 -2.19 17.11
CA ILE A 97 -20.58 -2.33 18.56
C ILE A 97 -19.83 -1.14 19.15
N ALA A 98 -20.47 -0.39 20.05
CA ALA A 98 -19.85 0.66 20.86
C ALA A 98 -18.93 1.64 20.08
N GLY A 99 -19.45 2.24 19.00
CA GLY A 99 -18.69 3.19 18.17
C GLY A 99 -17.61 2.55 17.27
N VAL A 100 -17.62 1.23 17.15
CA VAL A 100 -16.76 0.47 16.24
C VAL A 100 -17.63 -0.17 15.16
N ARG A 101 -17.28 0.05 13.90
CA ARG A 101 -17.88 -0.61 12.74
C ARG A 101 -16.87 -1.63 12.21
N ARG A 102 -17.28 -2.89 12.08
CA ARG A 102 -16.44 -3.98 11.61
C ARG A 102 -17.12 -4.74 10.48
N ALA A 103 -16.38 -5.02 9.41
CA ALA A 103 -16.80 -5.92 8.34
C ALA A 103 -15.78 -7.03 8.13
N VAL A 104 -16.27 -8.25 7.91
CA VAL A 104 -15.48 -9.41 7.51
C VAL A 104 -15.91 -9.82 6.12
N LEU A 105 -14.94 -9.90 5.22
CA LEU A 105 -15.13 -10.31 3.85
C LEU A 105 -14.30 -11.55 3.57
N ARG A 106 -14.85 -12.50 2.82
CA ARG A 106 -14.17 -13.72 2.41
C ARG A 106 -13.96 -13.72 0.91
N LEU A 107 -12.72 -13.96 0.48
CA LEU A 107 -12.41 -14.13 -0.93
C LEU A 107 -13.10 -15.41 -1.44
N ARG A 108 -13.80 -15.34 -2.58
CA ARG A 108 -14.44 -16.53 -3.20
C ARG A 108 -13.42 -17.55 -3.68
N ARG A 109 -12.26 -17.07 -4.13
CA ARG A 109 -11.13 -17.89 -4.57
C ARG A 109 -10.28 -18.33 -3.38
N LYS A 110 -9.60 -19.45 -3.56
CA LYS A 110 -8.49 -19.86 -2.69
C LYS A 110 -7.18 -19.27 -3.22
N VAL A 111 -6.21 -19.09 -2.33
CA VAL A 111 -4.84 -18.72 -2.67
C VAL A 111 -3.93 -19.81 -2.14
N MET A 112 -3.27 -20.57 -3.01
CA MET A 112 -2.45 -21.73 -2.62
C MET A 112 -3.21 -22.70 -1.69
N GLY A 113 -4.52 -22.88 -1.96
CA GLY A 113 -5.44 -23.69 -1.15
C GLY A 113 -5.96 -23.03 0.15
N ALA A 114 -5.45 -21.87 0.55
CA ALA A 114 -5.90 -21.16 1.75
C ALA A 114 -7.20 -20.37 1.53
N THR A 115 -8.04 -20.30 2.56
CA THR A 115 -9.10 -19.27 2.65
C THR A 115 -8.45 -17.94 2.99
N VAL A 116 -8.92 -16.85 2.38
CA VAL A 116 -8.47 -15.50 2.70
C VAL A 116 -9.64 -14.67 3.19
N ASP A 117 -9.53 -14.16 4.41
CA ASP A 117 -10.48 -13.22 4.98
C ASP A 117 -9.83 -11.82 5.09
N LYS A 118 -10.61 -10.79 4.80
CA LYS A 118 -10.29 -9.37 4.96
C LYS A 118 -11.19 -8.80 6.04
N VAL A 119 -10.61 -8.22 7.08
CA VAL A 119 -11.32 -7.57 8.16
C VAL A 119 -11.07 -6.07 8.09
N LEU A 120 -12.14 -5.30 7.95
CA LEU A 120 -12.10 -3.83 7.95
C LEU A 120 -12.72 -3.32 9.23
N THR A 121 -12.01 -2.44 9.95
CA THR A 121 -12.50 -1.83 11.18
C THR A 121 -12.38 -0.31 11.08
N LEU A 122 -13.48 0.37 11.40
CA LEU A 122 -13.57 1.82 11.59
C LEU A 122 -13.97 2.09 13.04
N ARG A 123 -13.45 3.17 13.62
CA ARG A 123 -13.78 3.62 14.98
C ARG A 123 -14.24 5.07 14.93
N ASP A 124 -15.24 5.41 15.72
CA ASP A 124 -15.77 6.78 15.79
C ASP A 124 -14.64 7.78 16.08
N ASN A 125 -14.58 8.83 15.25
CA ASN A 125 -13.60 9.93 15.31
C ASN A 125 -12.14 9.52 15.04
N HIS A 126 -11.85 8.25 14.70
CA HIS A 126 -10.53 7.87 14.19
C HIS A 126 -10.45 8.19 12.69
N PRO A 127 -9.43 8.92 12.23
CA PRO A 127 -9.24 9.20 10.80
C PRO A 127 -8.55 8.04 10.07
N PHE A 128 -8.76 6.80 10.51
CA PHE A 128 -8.00 5.63 10.09
C PHE A 128 -8.91 4.44 9.76
N LEU A 129 -8.59 3.77 8.66
CA LEU A 129 -9.04 2.43 8.34
C LEU A 129 -8.03 1.42 8.88
N TYR A 130 -8.50 0.53 9.76
CA TYR A 130 -7.73 -0.57 10.31
C TYR A 130 -8.04 -1.84 9.51
N GLN A 131 -7.02 -2.46 8.93
CA GLN A 131 -7.15 -3.65 8.09
C GLN A 131 -6.37 -4.83 8.67
N GLU A 132 -6.99 -6.01 8.65
CA GLU A 132 -6.36 -7.28 8.96
C GLU A 132 -6.70 -8.29 7.86
N HIS A 133 -5.70 -9.02 7.39
CA HIS A 133 -5.89 -10.12 6.44
C HIS A 133 -5.48 -11.42 7.08
N ILE A 134 -6.33 -12.44 6.96
CA ILE A 134 -6.17 -13.73 7.62
C ILE A 134 -6.15 -14.81 6.54
N PHE A 135 -5.09 -15.62 6.55
CA PHE A 135 -4.95 -16.78 5.69
C PHE A 135 -5.13 -18.02 6.55
N SER A 136 -6.05 -18.92 6.15
CA SER A 136 -6.34 -20.15 6.89
C SER A 136 -6.18 -21.39 6.00
N GLY A 137 -5.32 -22.31 6.42
CA GLY A 137 -4.97 -23.52 5.67
C GLY A 137 -3.96 -23.26 4.55
N GLY A 138 -4.11 -24.00 3.45
CA GLY A 138 -3.22 -23.93 2.29
C GLY A 138 -1.93 -24.72 2.42
N SER A 139 -1.05 -24.56 1.44
CA SER A 139 0.26 -25.22 1.38
C SER A 139 1.32 -24.33 0.73
N GLY A 140 2.59 -24.61 1.05
CA GLY A 140 3.71 -23.85 0.51
C GLY A 140 3.93 -22.55 1.28
N ALA A 141 4.12 -21.46 0.56
CA ALA A 141 4.29 -20.13 1.12
C ALA A 141 3.69 -19.08 0.19
N ILE A 142 3.43 -17.89 0.70
CA ILE A 142 2.81 -16.80 -0.05
C ILE A 142 3.46 -15.46 0.28
N SER A 143 3.85 -14.71 -0.74
CA SER A 143 4.26 -13.32 -0.59
C SER A 143 3.05 -12.40 -0.60
N VAL A 144 3.07 -11.33 0.18
CA VAL A 144 1.93 -10.42 0.27
C VAL A 144 2.40 -8.97 0.35
N ALA A 145 1.54 -8.08 -0.14
CA ALA A 145 1.66 -6.65 0.15
C ALA A 145 0.27 -6.00 0.12
N HIS A 146 0.06 -4.99 0.97
CA HIS A 146 -0.97 -3.98 0.72
C HIS A 146 -0.50 -3.07 -0.42
N HIS A 147 -1.43 -2.32 -1.03
CA HIS A 147 -1.10 -1.46 -2.16
C HIS A 147 -1.95 -0.17 -2.16
N PRO A 148 -2.00 0.61 -1.05
CA PRO A 148 -2.61 1.92 -1.09
C PRO A 148 -1.94 2.81 -2.13
N MET A 149 -2.77 3.44 -2.96
CA MET A 149 -2.34 4.44 -3.92
C MET A 149 -2.90 5.79 -3.51
N THR A 150 -2.06 6.82 -3.53
CA THR A 150 -2.50 8.21 -3.40
C THR A 150 -2.07 9.00 -4.62
N ALA A 151 -2.87 10.01 -4.97
CA ALA A 151 -2.51 10.97 -6.01
C ALA A 151 -2.13 12.31 -5.38
N MET A 152 -1.19 13.00 -6.00
CA MET A 152 -0.76 14.36 -5.66
C MET A 152 -0.94 15.23 -6.90
N GLN A 153 -1.74 16.29 -6.82
CA GLN A 153 -1.95 17.20 -7.96
C GLN A 153 -0.75 18.12 -8.22
N ASP A 154 -0.04 18.52 -7.15
CA ASP A 154 1.12 19.44 -7.19
C ASP A 154 2.35 18.85 -6.48
N GLY A 155 2.38 17.52 -6.37
CA GLY A 155 3.45 16.80 -5.70
C GLY A 155 3.34 16.89 -4.18
N GLY A 156 4.43 16.52 -3.51
CA GLY A 156 4.40 16.35 -2.06
C GLY A 156 5.75 15.99 -1.48
N ARG A 157 5.80 15.96 -0.15
CA ARG A 157 6.98 15.51 0.58
C ARG A 157 6.67 14.23 1.32
N LEU A 158 7.61 13.30 1.30
CA LEU A 158 7.48 12.00 1.94
C LEU A 158 8.38 11.94 3.17
N ALA A 159 7.92 11.28 4.21
CA ALA A 159 8.73 10.85 5.33
C ALA A 159 8.44 9.39 5.64
N PHE A 160 9.40 8.71 6.26
CA PHE A 160 9.31 7.30 6.55
C PHE A 160 9.85 7.00 7.95
N SER A 161 9.40 5.89 8.52
CA SER A 161 10.19 5.22 9.56
C SER A 161 11.60 4.94 9.04
N PRO A 162 12.61 4.87 9.92
CA PRO A 162 14.00 4.60 9.52
C PRO A 162 14.12 3.42 8.55
N LYS A 163 14.88 3.59 7.46
CA LYS A 163 15.14 2.57 6.45
C LYS A 163 16.62 2.19 6.43
N ARG A 164 16.92 0.90 6.26
CA ARG A 164 18.29 0.39 6.10
C ARG A 164 18.86 0.77 4.74
N VAL A 165 18.04 0.59 3.71
CA VAL A 165 18.46 0.70 2.32
C VAL A 165 17.26 0.83 1.39
N ALA A 166 17.47 1.51 0.27
CA ALA A 166 16.60 1.54 -0.88
C ALA A 166 17.27 0.81 -2.07
N VAL A 167 16.51 -0.02 -2.78
CA VAL A 167 17.02 -0.87 -3.87
C VAL A 167 16.03 -0.90 -5.03
N THR A 168 16.52 -0.66 -6.25
CA THR A 168 15.77 -0.94 -7.49
C THR A 168 16.14 -2.32 -8.02
N SER A 169 15.21 -2.96 -8.73
CA SER A 169 15.42 -4.26 -9.39
C SER A 169 16.44 -4.19 -10.53
N ALA A 170 16.80 -5.34 -11.09
CA ALA A 170 17.71 -5.43 -12.23
C ALA A 170 17.21 -4.65 -13.46
N SER A 171 15.90 -4.61 -13.67
CA SER A 171 15.25 -3.91 -14.78
C SER A 171 14.17 -2.96 -14.26
N PRO A 172 13.94 -1.82 -14.94
CA PRO A 172 12.80 -0.95 -14.67
C PRO A 172 11.48 -1.62 -15.06
N LEU A 173 10.36 -1.05 -14.61
CA LEU A 173 9.02 -1.54 -14.97
C LEU A 173 8.73 -1.40 -16.47
N GLU A 174 9.19 -0.31 -17.08
CA GLU A 174 9.00 -0.01 -18.51
C GLU A 174 10.35 0.22 -19.21
N PRO A 175 11.09 -0.86 -19.54
CA PRO A 175 12.40 -0.74 -20.16
C PRO A 175 12.36 -0.33 -21.63
N ASP A 176 11.22 -0.49 -22.30
CA ASP A 176 11.06 -0.15 -23.72
C ASP A 176 10.79 1.36 -23.88
N PRO A 177 11.74 2.14 -24.46
CA PRO A 177 11.58 3.58 -24.61
C PRO A 177 10.47 3.98 -25.60
N ALA A 178 10.00 3.05 -26.45
CA ALA A 178 8.85 3.29 -27.32
C ALA A 178 7.51 3.18 -26.57
N ARG A 179 7.52 2.61 -25.36
CA ARG A 179 6.31 2.37 -24.55
C ARG A 179 6.24 3.24 -23.30
N GLY A 180 7.38 3.75 -22.83
CA GLY A 180 7.39 4.55 -21.63
C GLY A 180 8.76 5.09 -21.23
N ARG A 181 8.87 5.44 -19.96
CA ARG A 181 10.05 6.07 -19.35
C ARG A 181 10.12 5.80 -17.86
N PHE A 182 11.33 5.79 -17.34
CA PHE A 182 11.69 5.68 -15.93
C PHE A 182 12.80 6.68 -15.62
N ARG A 183 13.03 7.03 -14.35
CA ARG A 183 14.06 8.00 -13.95
C ARG A 183 15.19 7.38 -13.13
N LEU A 184 14.88 6.43 -12.25
CA LEU A 184 15.87 5.86 -11.34
C LEU A 184 16.86 4.98 -12.11
N ALA A 185 18.07 4.80 -11.58
CA ALA A 185 18.99 3.80 -12.12
C ALA A 185 18.51 2.38 -11.75
N TYR A 186 18.70 1.43 -12.66
CA TYR A 186 18.38 0.01 -12.47
C TYR A 186 19.55 -0.87 -12.95
N PRO A 187 20.08 -1.78 -12.11
CA PRO A 187 19.90 -1.83 -10.66
C PRO A 187 20.65 -0.68 -9.96
N ALA A 188 20.15 -0.26 -8.80
CA ALA A 188 20.80 0.70 -7.92
C ALA A 188 20.47 0.44 -6.46
N ARG A 189 21.35 0.92 -5.57
CA ARG A 189 21.25 0.78 -4.12
C ARG A 189 21.75 2.07 -3.46
N ALA A 190 21.02 2.56 -2.47
CA ALA A 190 21.45 3.69 -1.64
C ALA A 190 20.93 3.56 -0.21
N THR A 191 21.69 4.06 0.76
CA THR A 191 21.26 4.18 2.17
C THR A 191 20.71 5.57 2.48
N ASP A 192 21.15 6.58 1.73
CA ASP A 192 20.61 7.94 1.80
C ASP A 192 19.49 8.10 0.77
N LEU A 193 18.25 8.23 1.25
CA LEU A 193 17.07 8.39 0.41
C LEU A 193 17.06 9.73 -0.36
N THR A 194 17.83 10.72 0.11
CA THR A 194 17.92 12.03 -0.56
C THR A 194 18.91 12.03 -1.72
N GLN A 195 19.67 10.94 -1.90
CA GLN A 195 20.75 10.81 -2.89
C GLN A 195 20.62 9.50 -3.69
N PHE A 196 19.42 9.16 -4.17
CA PHE A 196 19.22 7.92 -4.92
C PHE A 196 19.71 8.05 -6.37
N PRO A 197 20.47 7.09 -6.92
CA PRO A 197 21.02 7.19 -8.28
C PRO A 197 19.97 7.29 -9.40
N LEU A 198 20.24 8.18 -10.37
CA LEU A 198 19.42 8.36 -11.58
C LEU A 198 20.03 7.66 -12.80
N ALA A 199 19.18 7.19 -13.72
CA ALA A 199 19.62 6.51 -14.96
C ALA A 199 20.46 7.44 -15.86
N ALA A 200 20.16 8.74 -15.87
CA ALA A 200 20.89 9.75 -16.64
C ALA A 200 22.16 10.29 -15.93
N GLY A 201 22.54 9.69 -14.79
CA GLY A 201 23.58 10.21 -13.91
C GLY A 201 23.06 11.23 -12.89
N GLY A 202 23.85 11.46 -11.83
CA GLY A 202 23.43 12.26 -10.68
C GLY A 202 22.51 11.49 -9.73
N THR A 203 21.83 12.24 -8.86
CA THR A 203 20.99 11.70 -7.79
C THR A 203 19.62 12.40 -7.73
N ALA A 204 18.64 11.74 -7.12
CA ALA A 204 17.33 12.28 -6.81
C ALA A 204 16.99 12.09 -5.33
N ASP A 205 16.22 13.03 -4.80
CA ASP A 205 15.64 12.94 -3.47
C ASP A 205 14.32 12.17 -3.51
N LEU A 206 14.30 10.96 -2.96
CA LEU A 206 13.08 10.13 -2.88
C LEU A 206 12.04 10.68 -1.89
N THR A 207 12.43 11.65 -1.06
CA THR A 207 11.52 12.35 -0.12
C THR A 207 10.82 13.56 -0.75
N ASP A 208 11.15 13.91 -2.00
CA ASP A 208 10.48 14.95 -2.78
C ASP A 208 9.78 14.35 -4.00
N TYR A 209 8.44 14.31 -3.95
CA TYR A 209 7.64 13.92 -5.10
C TYR A 209 7.37 15.14 -5.97
N ARG A 210 8.04 15.17 -7.12
CA ARG A 210 7.96 16.24 -8.11
C ARG A 210 6.99 15.86 -9.23
N MET A 211 6.00 16.70 -9.52
CA MET A 211 4.99 16.41 -10.54
C MET A 211 5.52 16.47 -11.96
N GLU A 212 6.58 17.24 -12.18
CA GLU A 212 7.29 17.34 -13.45
C GLU A 212 8.02 16.04 -13.84
N ASP A 213 8.28 15.15 -12.87
CA ASP A 213 8.99 13.90 -13.09
C ASP A 213 8.07 12.83 -13.68
N LYS A 214 7.85 12.91 -15.00
CA LYS A 214 7.11 11.86 -15.72
C LYS A 214 7.89 10.54 -15.70
N ARG A 215 7.33 9.50 -15.09
CA ARG A 215 8.04 8.23 -14.84
C ARG A 215 7.12 7.06 -14.51
N GLU A 216 7.62 5.86 -14.77
CA GLU A 216 7.25 4.63 -14.08
C GLU A 216 8.48 4.07 -13.37
N ASP A 217 8.51 4.17 -12.05
CA ASP A 217 9.62 3.67 -11.25
C ASP A 217 9.12 2.77 -10.12
N PHE A 218 9.99 1.86 -9.68
CA PHE A 218 9.72 0.94 -8.60
C PHE A 218 10.95 0.76 -7.72
N ILE A 219 10.78 0.90 -6.42
CA ILE A 219 11.89 0.79 -5.46
C ILE A 219 11.44 0.08 -4.20
N THR A 220 12.28 -0.80 -3.66
CA THR A 220 12.08 -1.49 -2.39
C THR A 220 12.88 -0.78 -1.30
N LEU A 221 12.22 -0.41 -0.20
CA LEU A 221 12.81 0.11 1.02
C LEU A 221 12.77 -0.97 2.10
N VAL A 222 13.91 -1.27 2.72
CA VAL A 222 13.98 -2.22 3.84
C VAL A 222 13.89 -1.47 5.17
N GLU A 223 13.00 -1.91 6.05
CA GLU A 223 12.85 -1.32 7.39
C GLU A 223 14.16 -1.42 8.19
N ALA A 224 14.49 -0.36 8.92
CA ALA A 224 15.46 -0.42 10.01
C ALA A 224 14.73 -0.61 11.33
N ASP A 225 15.36 -1.36 12.24
CA ASP A 225 14.84 -1.51 13.60
C ASP A 225 14.91 -0.17 14.33
N HIS A 226 13.80 0.19 14.95
CA HIS A 226 13.61 1.40 15.73
C HIS A 226 12.56 1.20 16.84
N GLY A 227 12.16 -0.05 17.12
CA GLY A 227 11.20 -0.40 18.18
C GLY A 227 9.75 0.06 17.98
N GLY A 228 9.43 0.69 16.85
CA GLY A 228 8.10 1.24 16.54
C GLY A 228 7.44 0.60 15.31
N PRO A 229 6.24 1.09 14.91
CA PRO A 229 5.62 0.69 13.65
C PRO A 229 6.44 1.20 12.46
N GLY A 230 6.44 0.43 11.38
CA GLY A 230 6.88 0.94 10.08
C GLY A 230 5.83 1.93 9.57
N TRP A 231 6.26 3.06 9.01
CA TRP A 231 5.33 4.06 8.51
C TRP A 231 5.84 4.80 7.27
N THR A 232 4.88 5.27 6.48
CA THR A 232 5.05 6.21 5.37
C THR A 232 4.07 7.36 5.55
N ALA A 233 4.56 8.59 5.47
CA ALA A 233 3.79 9.81 5.59
C ALA A 233 3.97 10.67 4.33
N ILE A 234 2.88 11.18 3.77
CA ILE A 234 2.90 11.95 2.51
C ILE A 234 2.17 13.27 2.73
N ALA A 235 2.93 14.36 2.83
CA ALA A 235 2.40 15.72 2.90
C ALA A 235 2.08 16.18 1.47
N ARG A 236 0.80 16.16 1.11
CA ARG A 236 0.33 16.46 -0.25
C ARG A 236 0.06 17.96 -0.40
N ARG A 237 0.77 18.62 -1.33
CA ARG A 237 0.80 20.09 -1.43
C ARG A 237 -0.55 20.69 -1.80
N ALA A 238 -1.16 20.24 -2.89
CA ALA A 238 -2.44 20.79 -3.36
C ALA A 238 -3.61 20.38 -2.46
N GLU A 239 -3.57 19.15 -1.97
CA GLU A 239 -4.62 18.56 -1.16
C GLU A 239 -4.63 19.10 0.27
N GLN A 240 -3.50 19.61 0.76
CA GLN A 240 -3.34 20.17 2.11
C GLN A 240 -3.74 19.15 3.19
N ASP A 241 -3.28 17.92 3.02
CA ASP A 241 -3.43 16.82 3.97
C ASP A 241 -2.16 15.96 4.07
N LEU A 242 -2.12 15.15 5.11
CA LEU A 242 -1.06 14.18 5.38
C LEU A 242 -1.67 12.79 5.31
N VAL A 243 -1.31 12.04 4.27
CA VAL A 243 -1.64 10.61 4.16
C VAL A 243 -0.67 9.82 5.03
N LEU A 244 -1.19 8.90 5.82
CA LEU A 244 -0.45 8.07 6.76
C LEU A 244 -0.74 6.60 6.49
N VAL A 245 0.33 5.83 6.35
CA VAL A 245 0.30 4.39 6.11
C VAL A 245 1.21 3.75 7.16
N LEU A 246 0.69 2.80 7.94
CA LEU A 246 1.40 2.18 9.05
C LEU A 246 1.24 0.66 9.06
N LYS A 247 2.29 -0.03 9.49
CA LYS A 247 2.38 -1.49 9.56
C LYS A 247 3.21 -1.96 10.75
N ASN A 248 3.16 -3.26 11.01
CA ASN A 248 4.16 -3.93 11.85
C ASN A 248 5.36 -4.36 10.99
N PRO A 249 6.58 -3.83 11.22
CA PRO A 249 7.75 -4.19 10.40
C PRO A 249 8.20 -5.64 10.62
N ALA A 250 7.78 -6.30 11.71
CA ALA A 250 8.02 -7.73 11.91
C ALA A 250 7.09 -8.61 11.05
N GLU A 251 5.94 -8.10 10.64
CA GLU A 251 5.00 -8.79 9.72
C GLU A 251 5.30 -8.42 8.27
N LEU A 252 5.57 -7.14 7.99
CA LEU A 252 5.75 -6.56 6.65
C LEU A 252 7.09 -5.78 6.58
N PRO A 253 8.24 -6.47 6.43
CA PRO A 253 9.57 -5.89 6.64
C PRO A 253 10.06 -4.94 5.55
N ILE A 254 9.29 -4.75 4.47
CA ILE A 254 9.64 -3.84 3.39
C ILE A 254 8.47 -2.92 3.03
N THR A 255 8.80 -1.73 2.55
CA THR A 255 7.88 -0.82 1.86
C THR A 255 8.37 -0.68 0.44
N MET A 256 7.54 -0.99 -0.56
CA MET A 256 7.87 -0.69 -1.95
C MET A 256 7.12 0.55 -2.40
N LEU A 257 7.75 1.36 -3.25
CA LEU A 257 7.13 2.55 -3.81
C LEU A 257 6.99 2.37 -5.32
N TRP A 258 5.74 2.42 -5.80
CA TRP A 258 5.43 2.48 -7.22
C TRP A 258 5.12 3.92 -7.62
N PHE A 259 6.01 4.51 -8.39
CA PHE A 259 5.80 5.83 -8.97
C PHE A 259 5.14 5.66 -10.33
N SER A 260 3.94 6.22 -10.49
CA SER A 260 3.27 6.25 -11.80
C SER A 260 2.76 7.65 -12.09
N ASN A 261 3.48 8.31 -12.99
CA ASN A 261 3.23 9.69 -13.35
C ASN A 261 3.36 9.87 -14.86
N GLY A 262 2.36 9.38 -15.60
CA GLY A 262 2.29 9.51 -17.05
C GLY A 262 3.47 8.85 -17.79
N GLY A 263 4.10 7.85 -17.17
CA GLY A 263 5.29 7.21 -17.70
C GLY A 263 4.99 6.11 -18.72
N ARG A 264 3.77 5.54 -18.74
CA ARG A 264 3.30 4.56 -19.75
C ARG A 264 2.47 5.22 -20.84
N ASP A 265 2.86 5.01 -22.10
CA ASP A 265 2.18 5.62 -23.26
C ASP A 265 1.06 4.77 -23.84
N TYR A 266 0.98 3.50 -23.46
CA TYR A 266 0.00 2.56 -23.97
C TYR A 266 -1.23 2.43 -23.06
N ALA A 267 -2.36 2.00 -23.62
CA ALA A 267 -3.60 1.81 -22.88
C ALA A 267 -3.45 0.73 -21.78
N PRO A 268 -4.16 0.87 -20.64
CA PRO A 268 -5.12 1.93 -20.30
C PRO A 268 -4.47 3.22 -19.78
N TRP A 269 -3.18 3.19 -19.43
CA TRP A 269 -2.45 4.33 -18.89
C TRP A 269 -2.48 5.51 -19.85
N SER A 270 -1.97 5.34 -21.07
CA SER A 270 -1.97 6.35 -22.14
C SER A 270 -1.48 7.73 -21.68
N GLY A 271 -0.52 7.78 -20.77
CA GLY A 271 0.00 9.01 -20.17
C GLY A 271 -0.96 9.73 -19.21
N ARG A 272 -2.10 9.12 -18.83
CA ARG A 272 -3.17 9.75 -18.03
C ARG A 272 -3.17 9.37 -16.55
N HIS A 273 -2.40 8.37 -16.13
CA HIS A 273 -2.23 8.03 -14.72
C HIS A 273 -1.15 8.95 -14.13
N LEU A 274 -1.57 10.05 -13.51
CA LEU A 274 -0.70 11.17 -13.14
C LEU A 274 -0.59 11.36 -11.63
N GLY A 275 0.62 11.67 -11.18
CA GLY A 275 0.90 12.02 -9.79
C GLY A 275 0.63 10.91 -8.78
N VAL A 276 0.63 9.65 -9.20
CA VAL A 276 0.28 8.52 -8.34
C VAL A 276 1.53 7.94 -7.69
N LEU A 277 1.41 7.65 -6.40
CA LEU A 277 2.34 6.86 -5.62
C LEU A 277 1.59 5.68 -5.00
N GLY A 278 2.00 4.47 -5.35
CA GLY A 278 1.68 3.25 -4.60
C GLY A 278 2.64 3.11 -3.42
N ILE A 279 2.10 2.85 -2.23
CA ILE A 279 2.88 2.51 -1.02
C ILE A 279 2.59 1.06 -0.70
N GLU A 280 3.53 0.18 -0.99
CA GLU A 280 3.29 -1.25 -0.95
C GLU A 280 4.02 -1.89 0.23
N ASP A 281 3.35 -1.90 1.38
CA ASP A 281 3.86 -2.53 2.59
C ASP A 281 3.71 -4.05 2.52
N GLY A 282 4.83 -4.78 2.58
CA GLY A 282 4.85 -6.18 2.19
C GLY A 282 5.88 -7.06 2.92
N CYS A 283 5.65 -8.36 2.77
CA CYS A 283 6.59 -9.45 3.00
C CYS A 283 6.74 -10.17 1.66
N ALA A 284 7.66 -9.67 0.84
CA ALA A 284 7.78 -10.05 -0.56
C ALA A 284 9.17 -9.77 -1.12
N ALA A 285 9.53 -10.47 -2.20
CA ALA A 285 10.40 -9.95 -3.24
C ALA A 285 9.54 -9.66 -4.49
N VAL A 286 10.09 -8.99 -5.51
CA VAL A 286 9.33 -8.73 -6.75
C VAL A 286 9.13 -10.04 -7.52
N GLY A 287 7.94 -10.64 -7.39
CA GLY A 287 7.51 -11.88 -8.04
C GLY A 287 7.26 -13.02 -7.05
N HIS A 288 6.28 -13.90 -7.33
CA HIS A 288 5.89 -14.98 -6.43
C HIS A 288 7.00 -16.03 -6.27
N ALA A 289 7.50 -16.62 -7.36
CA ALA A 289 8.58 -17.60 -7.30
C ALA A 289 9.88 -16.99 -6.75
N ALA A 290 10.19 -15.73 -7.10
CA ALA A 290 11.34 -15.00 -6.57
C ALA A 290 11.24 -14.79 -5.04
N SER A 291 10.02 -14.54 -4.54
CA SER A 291 9.77 -14.42 -3.10
C SER A 291 9.97 -15.74 -2.36
N LEU A 292 9.58 -16.87 -2.97
CA LEU A 292 9.70 -18.21 -2.39
C LEU A 292 11.11 -18.77 -2.51
N GLY A 293 11.81 -18.47 -3.60
CA GLY A 293 13.16 -18.94 -3.90
C GLY A 293 14.27 -18.16 -3.20
N ASP A 294 15.49 -18.30 -3.72
CA ASP A 294 16.63 -17.51 -3.26
C ASP A 294 16.53 -16.06 -3.78
N ASN A 295 16.89 -15.10 -2.93
CA ASN A 295 16.89 -13.69 -3.28
C ASN A 295 17.74 -12.85 -2.31
N TRP A 296 18.08 -11.62 -2.73
CA TRP A 296 18.95 -10.73 -1.96
C TRP A 296 18.37 -10.31 -0.59
N LEU A 297 17.05 -10.22 -0.46
CA LEU A 297 16.39 -9.88 0.81
C LEU A 297 16.61 -10.99 1.85
N LYS A 298 16.45 -12.26 1.45
CA LYS A 298 16.72 -13.41 2.32
C LYS A 298 18.18 -13.47 2.74
N HIS A 299 19.12 -13.17 1.83
CA HIS A 299 20.54 -13.05 2.16
C HIS A 299 20.84 -11.94 3.19
N GLU A 300 19.96 -10.95 3.30
CA GLU A 300 20.02 -9.88 4.31
C GLU A 300 19.16 -10.15 5.55
N GLY A 301 18.64 -11.37 5.70
CA GLY A 301 17.82 -11.79 6.84
C GLY A 301 16.39 -11.25 6.80
N ILE A 302 15.91 -10.77 5.66
CA ILE A 302 14.57 -10.21 5.50
C ILE A 302 13.61 -11.29 5.01
N ALA A 303 12.48 -11.45 5.71
CA ALA A 303 11.42 -12.36 5.29
C ALA A 303 10.73 -11.86 4.01
N THR A 304 10.44 -12.78 3.09
CA THR A 304 9.81 -12.46 1.79
C THR A 304 8.55 -13.28 1.51
N ALA A 305 8.12 -14.13 2.44
CA ALA A 305 6.89 -14.89 2.32
C ALA A 305 6.43 -15.41 3.69
N PHE A 306 5.13 -15.65 3.82
CA PHE A 306 4.53 -16.36 4.94
C PHE A 306 4.37 -17.84 4.60
N ALA A 307 4.64 -18.73 5.56
CA ALA A 307 4.40 -20.15 5.40
C ALA A 307 2.89 -20.46 5.47
N LEU A 308 2.42 -21.37 4.60
CA LEU A 308 1.06 -21.88 4.58
C LEU A 308 1.06 -23.35 4.99
N ALA A 309 0.09 -23.73 5.83
CA ALA A 309 -0.06 -25.10 6.28
C ALA A 309 -1.51 -25.40 6.66
N GLN A 310 -1.94 -26.63 6.38
CA GLN A 310 -3.24 -27.14 6.83
C GLN A 310 -3.39 -27.03 8.35
N GLY A 311 -4.59 -26.65 8.80
CA GLY A 311 -4.91 -26.44 10.22
C GLY A 311 -4.24 -25.24 10.89
N ARG A 312 -3.42 -24.45 10.17
CA ARG A 312 -2.80 -23.22 10.70
C ARG A 312 -3.41 -21.99 10.05
N SER A 313 -3.25 -20.85 10.72
CA SER A 313 -3.61 -19.54 10.17
C SER A 313 -2.56 -18.52 10.54
N PHE A 314 -2.29 -17.58 9.65
CA PHE A 314 -1.50 -16.38 9.95
C PHE A 314 -2.31 -15.14 9.59
N SER A 315 -1.92 -14.00 10.16
CA SER A 315 -2.52 -12.71 9.84
C SER A 315 -1.52 -11.58 9.91
N PHE A 316 -1.75 -10.55 9.11
CA PHE A 316 -0.97 -9.32 9.11
C PHE A 316 -1.87 -8.09 9.07
N ARG A 317 -1.39 -6.98 9.62
CA ARG A 317 -2.17 -5.77 9.85
C ARG A 317 -1.58 -4.53 9.22
N HIS A 318 -2.46 -3.63 8.83
CA HIS A 318 -2.12 -2.41 8.13
C HIS A 318 -3.14 -1.31 8.44
N VAL A 319 -2.67 -0.08 8.52
CA VAL A 319 -3.50 1.10 8.81
C VAL A 319 -3.28 2.17 7.76
N ILE A 320 -4.35 2.72 7.21
CA ILE A 320 -4.32 3.84 6.28
C ILE A 320 -5.20 4.95 6.85
N GLY A 321 -4.75 6.19 6.78
CA GLY A 321 -5.54 7.35 7.19
C GLY A 321 -5.03 8.64 6.60
N ALA A 322 -5.74 9.73 6.90
CA ALA A 322 -5.26 11.06 6.58
C ALA A 322 -5.79 12.12 7.55
N VAL A 323 -5.02 13.19 7.71
CA VAL A 323 -5.35 14.33 8.57
C VAL A 323 -5.11 15.64 7.83
N PRO A 324 -5.84 16.73 8.12
CA PRO A 324 -5.54 18.04 7.52
C PRO A 324 -4.09 18.43 7.78
N PHE A 325 -3.36 18.95 6.80
CA PHE A 325 -1.94 19.26 6.99
C PHE A 325 -1.51 20.33 6.00
N THR A 326 -1.17 21.50 6.51
CA THR A 326 -0.83 22.68 5.70
C THR A 326 0.66 23.01 5.72
N GLN A 327 1.47 22.20 6.43
CA GLN A 327 2.91 22.40 6.49
C GLN A 327 3.56 21.89 5.21
N ALA A 328 4.60 22.61 4.76
CA ALA A 328 5.35 22.23 3.55
C ALA A 328 6.25 21.01 3.79
N GLU A 329 6.81 20.89 4.99
CA GLU A 329 7.67 19.77 5.38
C GLU A 329 6.84 18.62 5.96
N PRO A 330 7.21 17.36 5.66
CA PRO A 330 6.55 16.20 6.25
C PRO A 330 6.93 16.07 7.73
N PRO A 331 6.22 15.23 8.51
CA PRO A 331 6.58 14.98 9.89
C PRO A 331 8.00 14.42 10.02
N SER A 332 8.69 14.80 11.10
CA SER A 332 10.00 14.26 11.48
C SER A 332 9.91 12.89 12.14
N GLY A 333 8.74 12.53 12.67
CA GLY A 333 8.50 11.24 13.30
C GLY A 333 7.04 11.00 13.64
N LEU A 334 6.73 9.73 13.90
CA LEU A 334 5.44 9.29 14.43
C LEU A 334 5.68 8.44 15.69
N GLU A 335 4.85 8.64 16.72
CA GLU A 335 4.85 7.82 17.92
C GLU A 335 3.45 7.31 18.22
N THR A 336 3.33 6.00 18.44
CA THR A 336 2.07 5.39 18.89
C THR A 336 2.03 5.34 20.40
N VAL A 337 0.96 5.87 20.98
CA VAL A 337 0.55 5.64 22.37
C VAL A 337 -0.78 4.89 22.36
N PRO A 338 -1.25 4.30 23.48
CA PRO A 338 -2.39 3.36 23.45
C PRO A 338 -3.65 3.85 22.73
N ASP A 339 -4.01 5.13 22.87
CA ASP A 339 -5.23 5.73 22.31
C ASP A 339 -4.98 6.82 21.25
N ARG A 340 -3.71 7.11 20.91
CA ARG A 340 -3.35 8.23 20.02
C ARG A 340 -2.11 7.94 19.17
N LEU A 341 -2.06 8.61 18.03
CA LEU A 341 -0.88 8.76 17.22
C LEU A 341 -0.37 10.19 17.39
N ARG A 342 0.89 10.34 17.80
CA ARG A 342 1.58 11.63 17.82
C ARG A 342 2.32 11.83 16.51
N ILE A 343 2.01 12.93 15.84
CA ILE A 343 2.66 13.38 14.62
C ILE A 343 3.62 14.49 15.04
N LEU A 344 4.92 14.22 14.93
CA LEU A 344 5.98 15.15 15.29
C LEU A 344 6.31 16.00 14.07
N ALA A 345 6.06 17.30 14.13
CA ALA A 345 6.41 18.23 13.06
C ALA A 345 7.91 18.55 13.09
N SER A 346 8.44 18.96 11.93
CA SER A 346 9.86 19.36 11.78
C SER A 346 10.25 20.57 12.63
N ASN A 347 9.29 21.41 13.01
CA ASN A 347 9.50 22.57 13.88
C ASN A 347 9.40 22.25 15.39
N GLY A 348 9.29 20.97 15.76
CA GLY A 348 9.17 20.51 17.16
C GLY A 348 7.75 20.54 17.73
N ALA A 349 6.75 21.00 16.97
CA ALA A 349 5.35 20.91 17.41
C ALA A 349 4.84 19.46 17.33
N THR A 350 3.98 19.08 18.25
CA THR A 350 3.34 17.77 18.26
C THR A 350 1.84 17.91 18.04
N ARG A 351 1.29 17.10 17.13
CA ARG A 351 -0.15 16.94 16.95
C ARG A 351 -0.57 15.53 17.34
N GLU A 352 -1.64 15.41 18.09
CA GLU A 352 -2.21 14.12 18.44
C GLU A 352 -3.52 13.87 17.68
N VAL A 353 -3.71 12.63 17.22
CA VAL A 353 -4.98 12.19 16.61
C VAL A 353 -5.41 10.84 17.21
N PRO A 354 -6.72 10.57 17.33
CA PRO A 354 -7.22 9.29 17.85
C PRO A 354 -6.68 8.12 17.04
N PHE A 355 -6.15 7.10 17.73
CA PHE A 355 -5.54 5.93 17.10
C PHE A 355 -5.59 4.72 18.04
N ASP A 356 -5.72 3.51 17.51
CA ASP A 356 -5.60 2.28 18.29
C ASP A 356 -4.14 1.82 18.32
N GLY A 357 -3.40 2.20 19.36
CA GLY A 357 -1.97 1.93 19.52
C GLY A 357 -1.62 0.44 19.57
N GLU A 358 -2.57 -0.40 19.96
CA GLU A 358 -2.38 -1.85 20.08
C GLU A 358 -2.70 -2.60 18.79
N PHE A 359 -3.36 -1.95 17.82
CA PHE A 359 -3.85 -2.62 16.61
C PHE A 359 -2.72 -3.30 15.84
N LEU A 360 -1.57 -2.63 15.67
CA LEU A 360 -0.45 -3.15 14.88
C LEU A 360 0.37 -4.23 15.61
N ARG A 361 0.07 -4.58 16.87
CA ARG A 361 0.76 -5.64 17.63
C ARG A 361 2.29 -5.45 17.71
N ILE A 362 2.76 -4.19 17.76
CA ILE A 362 4.20 -3.88 17.84
C ILE A 362 4.81 -4.54 19.08
N GLY A 363 5.99 -5.15 18.92
CA GLY A 363 6.70 -5.85 19.99
C GLY A 363 6.05 -7.16 20.46
N ARG A 364 4.92 -7.57 19.90
CA ARG A 364 4.32 -8.88 20.18
C ARG A 364 4.87 -9.91 19.21
N SER A 365 5.07 -11.14 19.69
CA SER A 365 5.42 -12.25 18.81
C SER A 365 4.32 -12.46 17.77
N VAL A 366 4.69 -12.45 16.49
CA VAL A 366 3.79 -12.83 15.41
C VAL A 366 3.43 -14.31 15.64
N PRO A 367 2.13 -14.67 15.75
CA PRO A 367 1.75 -16.06 15.91
C PRO A 367 2.33 -16.88 14.74
N ALA A 368 3.11 -17.91 15.09
CA ALA A 368 3.80 -18.74 14.12
C ALA A 368 2.83 -19.47 13.19
#